data_AF-A0A7K0QMD4-F1
#
_entry.id   AF-A0A7K0QMD4-F1
#
_cell.length_a   1.000
_cell.length_b   1.000
_cell.length_c   1.000
_cell.angle_alpha   90.00
_cell.angle_beta   90.00
_cell.angle_gamma   90.00
#
_symmetry.space_group_name_H-M   'P 1'
#
loop_
_entity.id
_entity.type
_entity.pdbx_description
1 polymer ?
#
loop_
_entity_poly.entity_id
_entity_poly.type
_entity_poly.pdbx_seq_one_letter_code
_entity_poly.pdbx_strand_id
1 'polypeptide(L)'
;MWAGSARGPRGRTDVRARKVKGLDPDGTLADNAQRIVRVRLDEVYAFFPAALEPDAVTELHDLRIAAKRLRYVLEVTADACFGPYAHTAARRMRDLQDLLGEIHDCDVQLPRVEALVAELRDADTRELLRRAGAASDLDPALAADLPHADDWRGLLALESYLRARRALLVERFGAFWRDVEREGLRARLEYAVGERPDAPSDLATTEPAT
;
A
#
# COMPACT_ATOMS: atom_id res chain seq x y z
N MET A 1 -33.71 -18.35 3.57
CA MET A 1 -33.07 -18.40 2.24
C MET A 1 -32.80 -16.94 1.89
N TRP A 2 -31.65 -16.33 2.19
CA TRP A 2 -30.31 -16.61 1.70
C TRP A 2 -29.27 -16.53 2.84
N ALA A 3 -28.59 -17.64 3.10
CA ALA A 3 -27.34 -17.65 3.83
C ALA A 3 -26.21 -17.38 2.81
N GLY A 4 -25.60 -16.21 2.89
CA GLY A 4 -24.50 -15.79 2.02
C GLY A 4 -23.21 -15.67 2.81
N SER A 5 -22.61 -16.83 3.09
CA SER A 5 -21.25 -17.07 3.58
C SER A 5 -20.32 -15.85 3.62
N ALA A 6 -20.08 -15.32 4.83
CA ALA A 6 -18.92 -14.49 5.13
C ALA A 6 -17.65 -15.27 4.77
N ARG A 7 -16.97 -14.88 3.68
CA ARG A 7 -15.59 -15.28 3.45
C ARG A 7 -14.76 -14.52 4.48
N GLY A 8 -14.41 -15.19 5.57
CA GLY A 8 -13.41 -14.70 6.53
C GLY A 8 -12.09 -14.38 5.82
N PRO A 9 -11.27 -13.46 6.37
CA PRO A 9 -10.03 -13.05 5.74
C PRO A 9 -9.10 -14.25 5.63
N ARG A 10 -8.73 -14.59 4.40
CA ARG A 10 -7.74 -15.64 4.11
C ARG A 10 -6.47 -15.31 4.87
N GLY A 11 -5.91 -16.32 5.52
CA GLY A 11 -4.70 -16.23 6.33
C GLY A 11 -3.57 -15.49 5.61
N ARG A 12 -3.00 -14.52 6.32
CA ARG A 12 -1.90 -13.64 5.93
C ARG A 12 -0.66 -14.43 5.50
N THR A 13 -0.47 -14.64 4.19
CA THR A 13 0.83 -14.98 3.61
C THR A 13 1.58 -13.69 3.32
N ASP A 14 2.54 -13.36 4.18
CA ASP A 14 3.52 -12.30 3.93
C ASP A 14 4.16 -12.53 2.54
N VAL A 15 4.06 -11.54 1.63
CA VAL A 15 4.59 -11.68 0.27
C VAL A 15 6.09 -11.84 0.35
N ARG A 16 6.55 -13.07 0.14
CA ARG A 16 7.98 -13.37 0.07
C ARG A 16 8.55 -12.74 -1.18
N ALA A 17 9.68 -12.06 -1.01
CA ALA A 17 10.45 -11.55 -2.13
C ALA A 17 10.85 -12.73 -3.04
N ARG A 18 10.61 -12.59 -4.34
CA ARG A 18 11.12 -13.49 -5.38
C ARG A 18 12.62 -13.59 -5.24
N LYS A 19 13.12 -14.83 -5.37
CA LYS A 19 14.53 -15.15 -5.33
C LYS A 19 15.23 -14.49 -6.52
N VAL A 20 16.29 -13.73 -6.24
CA VAL A 20 17.18 -13.21 -7.27
C VAL A 20 18.15 -14.33 -7.64
N LYS A 21 18.14 -14.75 -8.91
CA LYS A 21 19.03 -15.81 -9.42
C LYS A 21 20.29 -15.16 -10.02
N GLY A 22 21.40 -15.91 -10.00
CA GLY A 22 22.65 -15.48 -10.64
C GLY A 22 23.36 -14.32 -9.94
N LEU A 23 23.17 -14.18 -8.62
CA LEU A 23 24.05 -13.33 -7.81
C LEU A 23 25.43 -13.98 -7.71
N ASP A 24 26.46 -13.18 -7.87
CA ASP A 24 27.85 -13.60 -7.87
C ASP A 24 28.58 -12.90 -6.72
N PRO A 25 28.96 -13.60 -5.64
CA PRO A 25 29.68 -13.01 -4.51
C PRO A 25 31.01 -12.37 -4.90
N ASP A 26 31.65 -12.87 -5.96
CA ASP A 26 32.93 -12.39 -6.47
C ASP A 26 32.76 -11.32 -7.56
N GLY A 27 31.52 -11.03 -7.95
CA GLY A 27 31.15 -10.03 -8.95
C GLY A 27 31.04 -8.61 -8.39
N THR A 28 30.88 -7.63 -9.29
CA THR A 28 30.75 -6.22 -8.88
C THR A 28 29.43 -5.94 -8.15
N LEU A 29 29.42 -4.96 -7.25
CA LEU A 29 28.19 -4.47 -6.62
C LEU A 29 27.17 -4.04 -7.69
N ALA A 30 27.62 -3.34 -8.74
CA ALA A 30 26.75 -2.86 -9.80
C ALA A 30 26.03 -4.00 -10.55
N ASP A 31 26.76 -5.07 -10.93
CA ASP A 31 26.17 -6.20 -11.64
C ASP A 31 25.15 -6.96 -10.75
N ASN A 32 25.45 -7.12 -9.46
CA ASN A 32 24.53 -7.74 -8.50
C ASN A 32 23.30 -6.85 -8.27
N ALA A 33 23.51 -5.55 -8.07
CA ALA A 33 22.44 -4.58 -7.87
C ALA A 33 21.50 -4.51 -9.09
N GLN A 34 22.04 -4.56 -10.31
CA GLN A 34 21.23 -4.54 -11.53
C GLN A 34 20.26 -5.73 -11.55
N ARG A 35 20.76 -6.93 -11.23
CA ARG A 35 19.93 -8.15 -11.15
C ARG A 35 18.83 -8.02 -10.08
N ILE A 36 19.18 -7.46 -8.91
CA ILE A 36 18.20 -7.22 -7.84
C ILE A 36 17.14 -6.23 -8.30
N VAL A 37 17.53 -5.07 -8.85
CA VAL A 37 16.60 -4.03 -9.31
C VAL A 37 15.63 -4.59 -10.34
N ARG A 38 16.11 -5.34 -11.34
CA ARG A 38 15.25 -5.97 -12.36
C ARG A 38 14.19 -6.88 -11.74
N VAL A 39 14.59 -7.75 -10.81
CA VAL A 39 13.64 -8.64 -10.12
C VAL A 39 12.63 -7.85 -9.28
N ARG A 40 13.06 -6.78 -8.58
CA ARG A 40 12.14 -5.94 -7.79
C ARG A 40 11.20 -5.12 -8.67
N LEU A 41 11.67 -4.65 -9.81
CA LEU A 41 10.84 -3.98 -10.81
C LEU A 41 9.79 -4.93 -11.39
N ASP A 42 10.17 -6.17 -11.70
CA ASP A 42 9.25 -7.22 -12.16
C ASP A 42 8.19 -7.59 -11.11
N GLU A 43 8.53 -7.52 -9.82
CA GLU A 43 7.54 -7.71 -8.75
C GLU A 43 6.50 -6.60 -8.75
N VAL A 44 6.94 -5.34 -8.76
CA VAL A 44 6.06 -4.17 -8.80
C VAL A 44 5.08 -4.28 -9.97
N TYR A 45 5.58 -4.48 -11.19
CA TYR A 45 4.74 -4.57 -12.39
C TYR A 45 3.80 -5.77 -12.41
N ALA A 46 4.15 -6.86 -11.72
CA ALA A 46 3.28 -8.03 -11.66
C ALA A 46 2.09 -7.87 -10.70
N PHE A 47 2.22 -7.05 -9.65
CA PHE A 47 1.12 -6.79 -8.71
C PHE A 47 0.18 -5.70 -9.20
N PHE A 48 0.66 -4.79 -10.05
CA PHE A 48 -0.11 -3.64 -10.53
C PHE A 48 -1.48 -3.98 -11.15
N PRO A 49 -1.61 -4.93 -12.09
CA PRO A 49 -2.90 -5.22 -12.72
C PRO A 49 -3.99 -5.63 -11.72
N ALA A 50 -3.65 -6.49 -10.77
CA ALA A 50 -4.60 -6.96 -9.77
C ALA A 50 -4.91 -5.89 -8.70
N ALA A 51 -3.96 -4.98 -8.43
CA ALA A 51 -4.14 -3.88 -7.48
C ALA A 51 -5.11 -2.78 -7.98
N LEU A 52 -5.49 -2.79 -9.26
CA LEU A 52 -6.47 -1.85 -9.82
C LEU A 52 -7.92 -2.29 -9.60
N GLU A 53 -8.16 -3.52 -9.13
CA GLU A 53 -9.51 -3.99 -8.83
C GLU A 53 -10.10 -3.23 -7.62
N PRO A 54 -11.41 -2.90 -7.60
CA PRO A 54 -12.01 -2.08 -6.56
C PRO A 54 -11.78 -2.57 -5.12
N ASP A 55 -11.76 -3.89 -4.93
CA ASP A 55 -11.67 -4.55 -3.61
C ASP A 55 -10.28 -5.16 -3.32
N ALA A 56 -9.25 -4.72 -4.05
CA ALA A 56 -7.90 -5.29 -4.06
C ALA A 56 -7.04 -4.97 -2.82
N VAL A 57 -7.60 -5.08 -1.61
CA VAL A 57 -6.91 -4.69 -0.35
C VAL A 57 -5.58 -5.44 -0.18
N THR A 58 -5.56 -6.74 -0.49
CA THR A 58 -4.36 -7.56 -0.33
C THR A 58 -3.32 -7.20 -1.39
N GLU A 59 -3.74 -7.05 -2.64
CA GLU A 59 -2.86 -6.76 -3.77
C GLU A 59 -2.28 -5.35 -3.69
N LEU A 60 -3.04 -4.37 -3.18
CA LEU A 60 -2.54 -3.02 -2.88
C LEU A 60 -1.46 -3.04 -1.79
N HIS A 61 -1.66 -3.86 -0.74
CA HIS A 61 -0.66 -4.06 0.32
C HIS A 61 0.61 -4.73 -0.23
N ASP A 62 0.45 -5.75 -1.05
CA ASP A 62 1.55 -6.50 -1.67
C ASP A 62 2.36 -5.61 -2.63
N LEU A 63 1.66 -4.78 -3.40
CA LEU A 63 2.28 -3.76 -4.25
C LEU A 63 3.06 -2.73 -3.42
N ARG A 64 2.52 -2.28 -2.28
CA ARG A 64 3.22 -1.37 -1.36
C ARG A 64 4.53 -1.99 -0.86
N ILE A 65 4.54 -3.28 -0.51
CA ILE A 65 5.75 -4.00 -0.11
C ILE A 65 6.75 -4.11 -1.28
N ALA A 66 6.28 -4.45 -2.49
CA ALA A 66 7.14 -4.54 -3.67
C ALA A 66 7.79 -3.19 -4.01
N ALA A 67 7.01 -2.10 -4.00
CA ALA A 67 7.48 -0.75 -4.23
C ALA A 67 8.52 -0.31 -3.19
N LYS A 68 8.29 -0.65 -1.90
CA LYS A 68 9.24 -0.41 -0.81
C LYS A 68 10.57 -1.11 -1.05
N ARG A 69 10.54 -2.39 -1.44
CA ARG A 69 11.75 -3.18 -1.73
C ARG A 69 12.53 -2.59 -2.90
N LEU A 70 11.85 -2.20 -3.98
CA LEU A 70 12.51 -1.56 -5.12
C LEU A 70 13.13 -0.22 -4.72
N ARG A 71 12.38 0.63 -4.01
CA ARG A 71 12.87 1.93 -3.53
C ARG A 71 14.15 1.78 -2.71
N TYR A 72 14.16 0.88 -1.73
CA TYR A 72 15.32 0.71 -0.85
C TYR A 72 16.58 0.26 -1.58
N VAL A 73 16.45 -0.63 -2.56
CA VAL A 73 17.61 -1.03 -3.36
C VAL A 73 18.11 0.17 -4.16
N LEU A 74 17.21 0.93 -4.81
CA LEU A 74 17.59 2.12 -5.57
C LEU A 74 18.23 3.20 -4.69
N GLU A 75 17.70 3.46 -3.49
CA GLU A 75 18.25 4.45 -2.56
C GLU A 75 19.69 4.10 -2.12
N VAL A 76 20.00 2.81 -1.99
CA VAL A 76 21.34 2.35 -1.61
C VAL A 76 22.32 2.37 -2.79
N THR A 77 21.85 2.08 -4.01
CA THR A 77 22.75 1.84 -5.16
C THR A 77 22.73 2.94 -6.21
N ALA A 78 21.87 3.96 -6.07
CA ALA A 78 21.75 5.02 -7.08
C ALA A 78 23.09 5.76 -7.29
N ASP A 79 23.70 6.29 -6.23
CA ASP A 79 24.95 7.06 -6.33
C ASP A 79 26.15 6.19 -6.72
N ALA A 80 26.22 4.99 -6.14
CA ALA A 80 27.35 4.10 -6.34
C ALA A 80 27.33 3.32 -7.67
N CYS A 81 26.16 3.17 -8.31
CA CYS A 81 26.03 2.23 -9.44
C CYS A 81 25.25 2.76 -10.66
N PHE A 82 24.22 3.60 -10.50
CA PHE A 82 23.20 3.80 -11.57
C PHE A 82 22.92 5.26 -11.95
N GLY A 83 23.42 6.21 -11.18
CA GLY A 83 23.30 7.64 -11.47
C GLY A 83 21.89 8.24 -11.31
N PRO A 84 21.64 9.43 -11.90
CA PRO A 84 20.50 10.28 -11.54
C PRO A 84 19.11 9.69 -11.81
N TYR A 85 18.98 8.80 -12.81
CA TYR A 85 17.68 8.24 -13.13
C TYR A 85 17.18 7.25 -12.06
N ALA A 86 18.10 6.54 -11.38
CA ALA A 86 17.74 5.67 -10.26
C ALA A 86 17.11 6.46 -9.10
N HIS A 87 17.58 7.67 -8.82
CA HIS A 87 16.95 8.59 -7.86
C HIS A 87 15.54 8.99 -8.27
N THR A 88 15.34 9.26 -9.57
CA THR A 88 14.01 9.58 -10.11
C THR A 88 13.04 8.41 -9.93
N ALA A 89 13.48 7.19 -10.22
CA ALA A 89 12.68 5.99 -9.99
C ALA A 89 12.41 5.74 -8.50
N ALA A 90 13.39 5.93 -7.62
CA ALA A 90 13.21 5.83 -6.18
C ALA A 90 12.17 6.82 -5.65
N ARG A 91 12.19 8.07 -6.14
CA ARG A 91 11.17 9.08 -5.83
C ARG A 91 9.79 8.65 -6.30
N ARG A 92 9.65 8.15 -7.53
CA ARG A 92 8.36 7.61 -8.02
C ARG A 92 7.85 6.45 -7.16
N MET A 93 8.72 5.55 -6.70
CA MET A 93 8.34 4.47 -5.80
C MET A 93 7.95 4.95 -4.40
N ARG A 94 8.48 6.09 -3.95
CA ARG A 94 8.04 6.77 -2.72
C ARG A 94 6.65 7.37 -2.90
N ASP A 95 6.42 8.13 -3.97
CA ASP A 95 5.11 8.71 -4.28
C ASP A 95 4.02 7.63 -4.34
N LEU A 96 4.34 6.50 -4.98
CA LEU A 96 3.48 5.32 -5.03
C LEU A 96 3.18 4.76 -3.62
N GLN A 97 4.22 4.59 -2.80
CA GLN A 97 4.04 4.10 -1.43
C GLN A 97 3.18 5.05 -0.61
N ASP A 98 3.39 6.35 -0.68
CA ASP A 98 2.62 7.33 0.09
C ASP A 98 1.13 7.22 -0.27
N LEU A 99 0.80 7.16 -1.57
CA LEU A 99 -0.56 6.97 -2.04
C LEU A 99 -1.19 5.64 -1.59
N LEU A 100 -0.47 4.53 -1.71
CA LEU A 100 -0.93 3.22 -1.23
C LEU A 100 -1.09 3.18 0.30
N GLY A 101 -0.35 4.02 1.03
CA GLY A 101 -0.46 4.16 2.48
C GLY A 101 -1.78 4.76 2.89
N GLU A 102 -2.17 5.84 2.22
CA GLU A 102 -3.45 6.49 2.47
C GLU A 102 -4.64 5.58 2.17
N ILE A 103 -4.55 4.73 1.14
CA ILE A 103 -5.57 3.72 0.85
C ILE A 103 -5.62 2.68 1.96
N HIS A 104 -4.45 2.15 2.35
CA HIS A 104 -4.36 1.16 3.43
C HIS A 104 -4.88 1.69 4.76
N ASP A 105 -4.66 2.97 5.07
CA ASP A 105 -5.18 3.59 6.27
C ASP A 105 -6.71 3.61 6.27
N CYS A 106 -7.35 3.83 5.11
CA CYS A 106 -8.80 3.68 4.98
C CYS A 106 -9.23 2.21 5.17
N ASP A 107 -8.51 1.25 4.58
CA ASP A 107 -8.79 -0.19 4.72
C ASP A 107 -8.69 -0.69 6.16
N VAL A 108 -7.80 -0.11 6.96
CA VAL A 108 -7.64 -0.45 8.38
C VAL A 108 -8.66 0.27 9.27
N GLN A 109 -8.99 1.52 8.95
CA GLN A 109 -9.93 2.33 9.76
C GLN A 109 -11.37 1.90 9.57
N LEU A 110 -11.79 1.60 8.33
CA LEU A 110 -13.19 1.34 8.02
C LEU A 110 -13.79 0.18 8.84
N PRO A 111 -13.17 -1.02 8.94
CA PRO A 111 -13.72 -2.10 9.75
C PRO A 111 -13.77 -1.78 11.26
N ARG A 112 -12.89 -0.90 11.75
CA ARG A 112 -12.89 -0.48 13.16
C ARG A 112 -14.05 0.46 13.45
N VAL A 113 -14.33 1.39 12.54
CA VAL A 113 -15.49 2.28 12.64
C VAL A 113 -16.78 1.47 12.56
N GLU A 114 -16.89 0.53 11.60
CA GLU A 114 -18.04 -0.37 11.48
C GLU A 114 -18.28 -1.19 12.77
N ALA A 115 -17.22 -1.75 13.35
CA ALA A 115 -17.31 -2.50 14.60
C ALA A 115 -17.77 -1.63 15.77
N LEU A 116 -17.27 -0.41 15.89
CA LEU A 116 -17.66 0.52 16.94
C LEU A 116 -19.11 0.99 16.78
N VAL A 117 -19.56 1.27 15.55
CA VAL A 117 -20.96 1.57 15.25
C VAL A 117 -21.86 0.43 15.71
N ALA A 118 -21.51 -0.82 15.40
CA ALA A 118 -22.27 -1.99 15.82
C ALA A 118 -22.34 -2.09 17.35
N GLU A 119 -21.22 -1.94 18.05
CA GLU A 119 -21.14 -2.00 19.51
C GLU A 119 -22.05 -0.95 20.18
N LEU A 120 -22.00 0.30 19.72
CA LEU A 120 -22.79 1.40 20.27
C LEU A 120 -24.28 1.23 19.97
N ARG A 121 -24.64 0.77 18.78
CA ARG A 121 -26.04 0.48 18.43
C ARG A 121 -26.60 -0.68 19.24
N ASP A 122 -25.79 -1.69 19.53
CA ASP A 122 -26.17 -2.80 20.40
C ASP A 122 -26.37 -2.33 21.85
N ALA A 123 -25.54 -1.39 22.33
CA ALA A 123 -25.71 -0.77 23.63
C ALA A 123 -27.03 0.02 23.73
N ASP A 124 -27.31 0.85 22.73
CA ASP A 124 -28.57 1.59 22.62
C ASP A 124 -29.79 0.66 22.49
N THR A 125 -29.65 -0.46 21.79
CA THR A 125 -30.71 -1.49 21.70
C THR A 125 -31.00 -2.13 23.05
N ARG A 126 -29.95 -2.44 23.83
CA ARG A 126 -30.11 -2.95 25.21
C ARG A 126 -30.78 -1.91 26.11
N GLU A 127 -30.43 -0.64 25.96
CA GLU A 127 -31.07 0.45 26.70
C GLU A 127 -32.54 0.62 26.33
N LEU A 128 -32.88 0.53 25.04
CA LEU A 128 -34.26 0.57 24.56
C LEU A 128 -35.10 -0.54 25.20
N LEU A 129 -34.59 -1.78 25.20
CA LEU A 129 -35.26 -2.92 25.84
C LEU A 129 -35.40 -2.71 27.36
N ARG A 130 -34.38 -2.16 28.01
CA ARG A 130 -34.42 -1.82 29.44
C ARG A 130 -35.52 -0.80 29.74
N ARG A 131 -35.66 0.24 28.90
CA ARG A 131 -36.71 1.27 29.02
C ARG A 131 -38.11 0.69 28.81
N ALA A 132 -38.26 -0.25 27.88
CA ALA A 132 -39.54 -0.91 27.60
C ALA A 132 -40.02 -1.81 28.75
N GLY A 133 -39.09 -2.41 29.51
CA GLY A 133 -39.43 -3.24 30.66
C GLY A 133 -40.27 -4.46 30.27
N ALA A 134 -41.44 -4.61 30.89
CA ALA A 134 -42.37 -5.72 30.65
C ALA A 134 -43.46 -5.40 29.60
N ALA A 135 -43.30 -4.32 28.82
CA ALA A 135 -44.24 -3.99 27.76
C ALA A 135 -44.33 -5.14 26.74
N SER A 136 -45.53 -5.42 26.25
CA SER A 136 -45.77 -6.44 25.23
C SER A 136 -45.29 -6.03 23.84
N ASP A 137 -44.99 -4.73 23.65
CA ASP A 137 -44.47 -4.15 22.42
C ASP A 137 -43.61 -2.90 22.72
N LEU A 138 -42.85 -2.43 21.74
CA LEU A 138 -41.95 -1.27 21.84
C LEU A 138 -42.65 0.02 21.39
N ASP A 139 -42.81 0.97 22.29
CA ASP A 139 -43.19 2.35 21.94
C ASP A 139 -42.00 3.05 21.23
N PRO A 140 -42.14 3.49 19.98
CA PRO A 140 -41.08 4.19 19.25
C PRO A 140 -40.54 5.43 19.96
N ALA A 141 -41.33 6.07 20.84
CA ALA A 141 -40.89 7.23 21.62
C ALA A 141 -39.70 6.89 22.56
N LEU A 142 -39.53 5.62 22.94
CA LEU A 142 -38.42 5.19 23.80
C LEU A 142 -37.05 5.30 23.13
N ALA A 143 -37.01 5.39 21.79
CA ALA A 143 -35.79 5.57 21.01
C ALA A 143 -35.28 7.02 21.01
N ALA A 144 -36.04 7.96 21.58
CA ALA A 144 -35.56 9.32 21.80
C ALA A 144 -34.44 9.34 22.85
N ASP A 145 -33.44 10.19 22.64
CA ASP A 145 -32.37 10.47 23.60
C ASP A 145 -31.68 9.20 24.14
N LEU A 146 -31.36 8.26 23.24
CA LEU A 146 -30.54 7.11 23.59
C LEU A 146 -29.08 7.54 23.86
N PRO A 147 -28.39 6.93 24.83
CA PRO A 147 -27.10 7.40 25.31
C PRO A 147 -26.02 7.57 24.23
N HIS A 148 -26.04 6.72 23.19
CA HIS A 148 -25.03 6.71 22.14
C HIS A 148 -25.55 7.13 20.77
N ALA A 149 -26.77 7.67 20.70
CA ALA A 149 -27.45 7.99 19.45
C ALA A 149 -26.62 8.90 18.55
N ASP A 150 -26.04 9.94 19.13
CA ASP A 150 -25.24 10.91 18.38
C ASP A 150 -23.84 10.37 18.05
N ASP A 151 -23.28 9.52 18.91
CA ASP A 151 -21.98 8.88 18.68
C ASP A 151 -22.00 7.99 17.43
N TRP A 152 -22.93 7.03 17.35
CA TRP A 152 -22.98 6.15 16.18
C TRP A 152 -23.46 6.86 14.91
N ARG A 153 -24.26 7.94 15.02
CA ARG A 153 -24.57 8.80 13.86
C ARG A 153 -23.33 9.53 13.33
N GLY A 154 -22.53 10.09 14.21
CA GLY A 154 -21.25 10.73 13.85
C GLY A 154 -20.30 9.72 13.20
N LEU A 155 -20.23 8.50 13.72
CA LEU A 155 -19.40 7.44 13.15
C LEU A 155 -19.91 6.96 11.78
N LEU A 156 -21.22 6.94 11.51
CA LEU A 156 -21.75 6.67 10.17
C LEU A 156 -21.35 7.75 9.14
N ALA A 157 -21.25 9.01 9.57
CA ALA A 157 -20.72 10.07 8.72
C ALA A 157 -19.22 9.86 8.44
N LEU A 158 -18.43 9.46 9.45
CA LEU A 158 -17.02 9.11 9.28
C LEU A 158 -16.85 7.88 8.36
N GLU A 159 -17.67 6.84 8.52
CA GLU A 159 -17.69 5.67 7.64
C GLU A 159 -17.91 6.09 6.18
N SER A 160 -18.93 6.93 5.94
CA SER A 160 -19.23 7.45 4.61
C SER A 160 -18.05 8.24 4.03
N TYR A 161 -17.40 9.07 4.83
CA TYR A 161 -16.19 9.79 4.45
C TYR A 161 -15.05 8.83 4.09
N LEU A 162 -14.77 7.83 4.92
CA LEU A 162 -13.68 6.86 4.68
C LEU A 162 -13.91 6.07 3.39
N ARG A 163 -15.15 5.62 3.13
CA ARG A 163 -15.51 4.95 1.87
C ARG A 163 -15.26 5.84 0.65
N ALA A 164 -15.74 7.09 0.70
CA ALA A 164 -15.55 8.05 -0.39
C ALA A 164 -14.08 8.40 -0.60
N ARG A 165 -13.33 8.64 0.48
CA ARG A 165 -11.89 8.92 0.46
C ARG A 165 -11.12 7.76 -0.16
N ARG A 166 -11.42 6.52 0.23
CA ARG A 166 -10.80 5.32 -0.35
C ARG A 166 -11.02 5.24 -1.86
N ALA A 167 -12.27 5.42 -2.31
CA ALA A 167 -12.60 5.39 -3.73
C ALA A 167 -11.82 6.46 -4.53
N LEU A 168 -11.79 7.69 -4.04
CA LEU A 168 -11.00 8.79 -4.63
C LEU A 168 -9.51 8.44 -4.73
N LEU A 169 -8.94 7.85 -3.68
CA LEU A 169 -7.52 7.47 -3.66
C LEU A 169 -7.21 6.34 -4.65
N VAL A 170 -8.11 5.38 -4.83
CA VAL A 170 -7.99 4.32 -5.84
C VAL A 170 -8.02 4.90 -7.26
N GLU A 171 -8.89 5.86 -7.54
CA GLU A 171 -8.90 6.58 -8.82
C GLU A 171 -7.58 7.33 -9.07
N ARG A 172 -7.06 8.02 -8.04
CA ARG A 172 -5.76 8.69 -8.10
C ARG A 172 -4.62 7.71 -8.32
N PHE A 173 -4.70 6.51 -7.75
CA PHE A 173 -3.72 5.44 -7.96
C PHE A 173 -3.73 4.97 -9.41
N GLY A 174 -4.92 4.74 -10.00
CA GLY A 174 -5.04 4.41 -11.42
C GLY A 174 -4.54 5.53 -12.35
N ALA A 175 -4.71 6.80 -11.97
CA ALA A 175 -4.14 7.93 -12.71
C ALA A 175 -2.60 7.98 -12.60
N PHE A 176 -2.08 7.84 -11.38
CA PHE A 176 -0.64 7.78 -11.12
C PHE A 176 0.02 6.66 -11.93
N TRP A 177 -0.60 5.48 -12.01
CA TRP A 177 -0.05 4.37 -12.78
C TRP A 177 0.05 4.68 -14.28
N ARG A 178 -1.00 5.24 -14.87
CA ARG A 178 -1.00 5.67 -16.28
C ARG A 178 0.09 6.72 -16.55
N ASP A 179 0.38 7.59 -15.58
CA ASP A 179 1.48 8.55 -15.70
C ASP A 179 2.84 7.86 -15.69
N VAL A 180 3.05 6.89 -14.79
CA VAL A 180 4.28 6.07 -14.73
C VAL A 180 4.51 5.29 -16.03
N GLU A 181 3.45 4.72 -16.60
CA GLU A 181 3.50 4.03 -17.89
C GLU A 181 3.86 4.99 -19.04
N ARG A 182 3.21 6.16 -19.09
CA ARG A 182 3.47 7.20 -20.10
C ARG A 182 4.90 7.75 -20.02
N GLU A 183 5.44 7.87 -18.81
CA GLU A 183 6.84 8.27 -18.58
C GLU A 183 7.86 7.20 -18.99
N GLY A 184 7.41 5.96 -19.27
CA GLY A 184 8.27 4.86 -19.65
C GLY A 184 9.22 4.44 -18.54
N LEU A 185 8.81 4.57 -17.27
CA LEU A 185 9.69 4.37 -16.10
C LEU A 185 10.45 3.05 -16.16
N ARG A 186 9.77 1.96 -16.55
CA ARG A 186 10.38 0.64 -16.66
C ARG A 186 11.55 0.62 -17.64
N ALA A 187 11.30 0.99 -18.89
CA ALA A 187 12.31 0.94 -19.95
C ALA A 187 13.51 1.85 -19.62
N ARG A 188 13.23 3.05 -19.09
CA ARG A 188 14.26 4.00 -18.69
C ARG A 188 15.07 3.53 -17.50
N LEU A 189 14.44 2.86 -16.53
CA LEU A 189 15.14 2.30 -15.37
C LEU A 189 15.99 1.10 -15.80
N GLU A 190 15.44 0.19 -16.60
CA GLU A 190 16.16 -0.95 -17.16
C GLU A 190 17.40 -0.49 -17.97
N TYR A 191 17.26 0.57 -18.76
CA TYR A 191 18.38 1.22 -19.44
C TYR A 191 19.40 1.80 -18.45
N ALA A 192 18.96 2.61 -17.48
CA ALA A 192 19.84 3.26 -16.51
C ALA A 192 20.63 2.28 -15.64
N VAL A 193 20.06 1.12 -15.30
CA VAL A 193 20.79 0.09 -14.55
C VAL A 193 21.63 -0.83 -15.43
N GLY A 194 21.43 -0.80 -16.75
CA GLY A 194 22.23 -1.52 -17.74
C GLY A 194 23.44 -0.75 -18.24
N GLU A 195 23.32 0.58 -18.32
CA GLU A 195 24.43 1.47 -18.60
C GLU A 195 25.32 1.57 -17.37
N ARG A 196 26.61 1.30 -17.53
CA ARG A 196 27.60 1.56 -16.49
C ARG A 196 27.97 3.04 -16.57
N PRO A 197 27.77 3.87 -15.53
CA PRO A 197 28.44 5.16 -15.48
C PRO A 197 29.95 4.93 -15.54
N ASP A 198 30.68 5.74 -16.30
CA ASP A 198 32.15 5.72 -16.24
C ASP A 198 32.57 5.86 -14.77
N ALA A 199 33.52 5.03 -14.34
CA ALA A 199 34.06 5.11 -12.99
C ALA A 199 34.52 6.55 -12.72
N PRO A 200 34.21 7.16 -11.55
CA PRO A 200 34.79 8.44 -11.20
C PRO A 200 36.32 8.32 -11.29
N SER A 201 36.89 9.07 -12.24
CA SER A 201 38.32 9.20 -12.46
C SER A 201 38.94 9.97 -11.29
N ASP A 202 39.04 9.33 -10.13
CA ASP A 202 39.81 9.85 -9.00
C ASP A 202 40.29 8.69 -8.12
N LEU A 203 41.14 7.86 -8.71
CA LEU A 203 42.24 7.23 -8.00
C LEU A 203 43.50 7.54 -8.80
N ALA A 204 43.90 8.81 -8.77
CA ALA A 204 45.25 9.19 -9.12
C ALA A 204 46.20 8.38 -8.22
N THR A 205 46.87 7.43 -8.85
CA THR A 205 48.03 6.70 -8.37
C THR A 205 48.96 7.69 -7.67
N THR A 206 48.94 7.70 -6.34
CA THR A 206 49.98 8.37 -5.58
C THR A 206 51.16 7.41 -5.57
N GLU A 207 52.07 7.59 -6.53
CA GLU A 207 53.39 6.95 -6.47
C GLU A 207 54.08 7.35 -5.17
N PRO A 208 54.75 6.43 -4.46
CA PRO A 208 55.56 6.78 -3.31
C PRO A 208 56.84 7.47 -3.80
N ALA A 209 57.03 8.72 -3.38
CA ALA A 209 58.31 9.40 -3.53
C ALA A 209 59.39 8.68 -2.70
N THR A 210 60.50 8.39 -3.39
CA THR A 210 61.83 7.89 -2.96
C THR A 210 62.19 7.99 -1.48
#